data_AF-A0A1F8AHF6-F1
#
_entry.id   AF-A0A1F8AHF6-F1
#
_cell.length_a   1.000
_cell.length_b   1.000
_cell.length_c   1.000
_cell.angle_alpha   90.00
_cell.angle_beta   90.00
_cell.angle_gamma   90.00
#
_symmetry.space_group_name_H-M   'P 1'
#
loop_
_entity.id
_entity.type
_entity.pdbx_description
1 polymer ?
#
loop_
_entity_poly.entity_id
_entity_poly.type
_entity_poly.pdbx_seq_one_letter_code
_entity_poly.pdbx_strand_id
1 'polypeptide(L)'
;MLDADPAYYDASSRQRILRSAIDFESQVYENDILLIDFKRRNIILVDDAYANIDRKVVVIDFGGALFGRTRDDAAHFRNRLFLGTYISPLLRWESFPMEFERWVSWNWQDWVEETYGDTRESITPEMRNVFSKSL
;
A
#
# COMPACT_ATOMS: atom_id res chain seq x y z
N MET A 1 -3.81 -0.32 13.86
CA MET A 1 -2.75 -1.26 14.24
C MET A 1 -1.69 -0.51 15.03
N LEU A 2 -1.99 0.71 15.50
CA LEU A 2 -1.20 1.41 16.50
C LEU A 2 -1.20 0.63 17.82
N ASP A 3 -2.38 0.18 18.26
CA ASP A 3 -2.56 -0.53 19.54
C ASP A 3 -2.38 -2.05 19.46
N ALA A 4 -2.10 -2.58 18.26
CA ALA A 4 -1.85 -3.99 18.06
C ALA A 4 -0.34 -4.26 18.19
N ASP A 5 0.04 -5.23 19.03
CA ASP A 5 1.43 -5.67 19.16
C ASP A 5 1.73 -6.74 18.10
N PRO A 6 2.69 -6.50 17.17
CA PRO A 6 3.10 -7.47 16.16
C PRO A 6 3.53 -8.82 16.74
N ALA A 7 4.01 -8.89 17.99
CA ALA A 7 4.43 -10.12 18.64
C ALA A 7 3.30 -11.14 18.83
N TYR A 8 2.04 -10.69 18.82
CA TYR A 8 0.86 -11.56 18.86
C TYR A 8 0.49 -12.16 17.49
N TYR A 9 1.30 -11.91 16.46
CA TYR A 9 1.03 -12.33 15.09
C TYR A 9 2.26 -13.05 14.53
N ASP A 10 2.06 -14.28 14.04
CA ASP A 10 3.09 -14.96 13.27
C ASP A 10 3.41 -14.20 11.96
N ALA A 11 4.53 -14.57 11.32
CA ALA A 11 4.98 -13.89 10.11
C ALA A 11 3.94 -13.96 8.98
N SER A 12 3.30 -15.11 8.78
CA SER A 12 2.29 -15.31 7.74
C SER A 12 1.06 -14.41 7.94
N SER A 13 0.59 -14.26 9.17
CA SER A 13 -0.53 -13.38 9.51
C SER A 13 -0.18 -11.91 9.29
N ARG A 14 1.04 -11.49 9.66
CA ARG A 14 1.52 -10.13 9.38
C ARG A 14 1.64 -9.86 7.88
N GLN A 15 2.13 -10.83 7.11
CA GLN A 15 2.15 -10.75 5.63
C GLN A 15 0.74 -10.60 5.05
N ARG A 16 -0.23 -11.40 5.50
CA ARG A 16 -1.64 -11.29 5.05
C ARG A 16 -2.27 -9.93 5.37
N ILE A 17 -1.99 -9.39 6.56
CA ILE A 17 -2.45 -8.06 6.98
C ILE A 17 -1.86 -6.98 6.06
N LEU A 18 -0.54 -7.00 5.86
CA LEU A 18 0.14 -6.01 5.02
C LEU A 18 -0.28 -6.11 3.55
N ARG A 19 -0.45 -7.33 3.03
CA ARG A 19 -1.01 -7.56 1.71
C ARG A 19 -2.39 -6.93 1.57
N SER A 20 -3.32 -7.22 2.49
CA SER A 20 -4.67 -6.64 2.43
C SER A 20 -4.67 -5.11 2.48
N ALA A 21 -3.76 -4.53 3.28
CA ALA A 21 -3.62 -3.07 3.36
C ALA A 21 -3.09 -2.48 2.04
N ILE A 22 -2.08 -3.09 1.42
CA ILE A 22 -1.50 -2.67 0.14
C ILE A 22 -2.48 -2.89 -1.02
N ASP A 23 -3.22 -3.99 -1.04
CA ASP A 23 -4.27 -4.27 -2.03
C ASP A 23 -5.33 -3.17 -1.99
N PHE A 24 -5.81 -2.83 -0.80
CA PHE A 24 -6.76 -1.73 -0.62
C PHE A 24 -6.19 -0.39 -1.10
N GLU A 25 -4.99 -0.03 -0.65
CA GLU A 25 -4.38 1.24 -1.04
C GLU A 25 -4.09 1.30 -2.55
N SER A 26 -3.75 0.17 -3.17
CA SER A 26 -3.56 0.07 -4.63
C SER A 26 -4.86 0.29 -5.41
N GLN A 27 -5.99 -0.26 -4.94
CA GLN A 27 -7.29 -0.01 -5.54
C GLN A 27 -7.71 1.46 -5.42
N VAL A 28 -7.48 2.06 -4.26
CA VAL A 28 -7.74 3.50 -4.05
C VAL A 28 -6.86 4.35 -4.95
N TYR A 29 -5.58 4.00 -5.08
CA TYR A 29 -4.64 4.66 -5.96
C TYR A 29 -5.09 4.58 -7.42
N GLU A 30 -5.48 3.40 -7.91
CA GLU A 30 -6.01 3.18 -9.26
C GLU A 30 -7.23 4.07 -9.57
N ASN A 31 -8.08 4.32 -8.57
CA ASN A 31 -9.23 5.23 -8.64
C ASN A 31 -8.88 6.72 -8.45
N ASP A 32 -7.62 7.08 -8.74
CA ASP A 32 -7.11 8.46 -8.70
C ASP A 32 -7.12 9.12 -7.34
N ILE A 33 -7.08 8.33 -6.26
CA ILE A 33 -7.07 8.86 -4.90
C ILE A 33 -5.73 8.52 -4.25
N LEU A 34 -5.04 9.53 -3.74
CA LEU A 34 -3.83 9.35 -2.92
C LEU A 34 -4.17 9.50 -1.45
N LEU A 35 -3.90 8.45 -0.67
CA LEU A 35 -4.03 8.46 0.79
C LEU A 35 -2.74 8.98 1.44
N ILE A 36 -2.64 10.30 1.60
CA ILE A 36 -1.42 10.94 2.13
C ILE A 36 -1.09 10.53 3.57
N ASP A 37 -2.08 10.04 4.31
CA ASP A 37 -1.92 9.59 5.70
C ASP A 37 -2.13 8.08 5.85
N PHE A 38 -1.73 7.30 4.83
CA PHE A 38 -1.74 5.85 4.90
C PHE A 38 -0.67 5.33 5.88
N LYS A 39 -1.06 5.21 7.15
CA LYS A 39 -0.18 4.86 8.29
C LYS A 39 -0.84 3.83 9.19
N ARG A 40 -0.05 3.16 10.04
CA ARG A 40 -0.53 2.09 10.94
C ARG A 40 -1.65 2.55 11.87
N ARG A 41 -1.67 3.81 12.28
CA ARG A 41 -2.75 4.34 13.12
C ARG A 41 -4.12 4.35 12.42
N ASN A 42 -4.12 4.42 11.10
CA ASN A 42 -5.33 4.52 10.27
C ASN A 42 -5.77 3.16 9.71
N ILE A 43 -5.14 2.06 10.13
CA ILE A 43 -5.49 0.69 9.71
C ILE A 43 -6.01 -0.05 10.93
N ILE A 44 -7.27 -0.43 11.01
CA ILE A 44 -7.84 -1.19 12.13
C ILE A 44 -7.82 -2.68 11.81
N LEU A 45 -7.35 -3.48 12.77
CA LEU A 45 -7.42 -4.94 12.70
C LEU A 45 -8.66 -5.37 13.47
N VAL A 46 -9.62 -5.95 12.77
CA VAL A 46 -10.85 -6.44 13.37
C VAL A 46 -10.69 -7.94 13.58
N ASP A 47 -10.74 -8.37 14.84
CA ASP A 47 -10.86 -9.78 15.19
C ASP A 47 -12.33 -10.17 15.04
N ASP A 48 -12.63 -10.96 14.03
CA ASP A 48 -13.96 -11.55 13.89
C ASP A 48 -13.98 -12.84 14.72
N ALA A 49 -14.60 -12.77 15.90
CA ALA A 49 -14.73 -13.91 16.82
C ALA A 49 -15.43 -15.13 16.18
N TYR A 50 -16.09 -14.95 15.02
CA TYR A 50 -16.77 -16.01 14.27
C TYR A 50 -16.02 -16.45 13.01
N ALA A 51 -15.11 -15.64 12.46
CA ALA A 51 -14.33 -15.98 11.28
C ALA A 51 -12.93 -16.46 11.69
N ASN A 52 -12.82 -17.76 11.94
CA ASN A 52 -11.63 -18.44 12.45
C ASN A 52 -10.41 -18.45 11.50
N ILE A 53 -10.38 -17.63 10.44
CA ILE A 53 -9.42 -17.78 9.33
C ILE A 53 -8.84 -16.45 8.83
N ASP A 54 -9.59 -15.34 8.77
CA ASP A 54 -9.07 -14.07 8.23
C ASP A 54 -9.49 -12.86 9.07
N ARG A 55 -8.52 -12.24 9.75
CA ARG A 55 -8.71 -10.94 10.41
C ARG A 55 -8.94 -9.87 9.35
N LYS A 56 -10.02 -9.11 9.49
CA LYS A 56 -10.38 -8.07 8.53
C LYS A 56 -9.53 -6.82 8.77
N VAL A 57 -8.92 -6.34 7.70
CA VAL A 57 -8.21 -5.05 7.67
C VAL A 57 -9.20 -3.97 7.24
N VAL A 58 -9.34 -2.91 8.06
CA VAL A 58 -10.20 -1.76 7.76
C VAL A 58 -9.34 -0.50 7.75
N VAL A 59 -9.30 0.21 6.63
CA VAL A 59 -8.60 1.50 6.55
C VAL A 59 -9.60 2.61 6.87
N ILE A 60 -9.22 3.52 7.76
CA ILE A 60 -10.00 4.66 8.22
C ILE A 60 -9.26 5.97 7.94
N ASP A 61 -9.89 7.09 8.27
CA ASP A 61 -9.35 8.44 8.14
C ASP A 61 -8.91 8.81 6.71
N PHE A 62 -9.90 9.22 5.93
CA PHE A 62 -9.72 9.72 4.57
C PHE A 62 -9.68 11.25 4.52
N GLY A 63 -9.58 11.94 5.67
CA GLY A 63 -9.70 13.40 5.75
C GLY A 63 -8.65 14.16 4.95
N GLY A 64 -7.49 13.53 4.69
CA GLY A 64 -6.42 14.08 3.86
C GLY A 64 -6.37 13.54 2.42
N ALA A 65 -7.31 12.69 1.99
CA ALA A 65 -7.24 12.06 0.68
C ALA A 65 -7.22 13.08 -0.46
N LEU A 66 -6.33 12.88 -1.44
CA LEU A 66 -6.19 13.75 -2.60
C LEU A 66 -6.76 13.09 -3.85
N PHE A 67 -7.84 13.65 -4.39
CA PHE A 67 -8.42 13.24 -5.67
C PHE A 67 -7.57 13.77 -6.84
N GLY A 68 -7.37 12.95 -7.87
CA GLY A 68 -6.39 13.19 -8.92
C GLY A 68 -4.94 13.00 -8.46
N ARG A 69 -4.73 12.33 -7.32
CA ARG A 69 -3.42 12.01 -6.70
C ARG A 69 -2.48 13.20 -6.47
N THR A 70 -3.00 14.43 -6.51
CA THR A 70 -2.24 15.66 -6.33
C THR A 70 -3.13 16.79 -5.83
N ARG A 71 -2.52 17.81 -5.24
CA ARG A 71 -3.21 19.06 -4.88
C ARG A 71 -3.51 19.90 -6.11
N ASP A 72 -4.53 20.75 -6.02
CA ASP A 72 -4.95 21.60 -7.14
C ASP A 72 -3.89 22.62 -7.58
N ASP A 73 -3.10 23.14 -6.64
CA ASP A 73 -1.95 24.02 -6.92
C ASP A 73 -0.81 23.30 -7.69
N ALA A 74 -0.79 21.97 -7.66
CA ALA A 74 0.16 21.10 -8.36
C ALA A 74 -0.48 20.34 -9.54
N ALA A 75 -1.63 20.80 -10.07
CA ALA A 75 -2.37 20.12 -11.13
C ALA A 75 -1.56 19.87 -12.41
N HIS A 76 -0.55 20.69 -12.69
CA HIS A 76 0.33 20.53 -13.85
C HIS A 76 1.15 19.22 -13.84
N PHE A 77 1.29 18.57 -12.68
CA PHE A 77 1.93 17.25 -12.58
C PHE A 77 1.00 16.09 -12.96
N ARG A 78 -0.34 16.29 -13.03
CA ARG A 78 -1.33 15.21 -13.24
C ARG A 78 -1.02 14.32 -14.45
N ASN A 79 -0.53 14.90 -15.54
CA ASN A 79 -0.17 14.17 -16.77
C ASN A 79 0.95 13.13 -16.54
N ARG A 80 1.77 13.30 -15.50
CA ARG A 80 2.86 12.38 -15.13
C ARG A 80 2.44 11.35 -14.09
N LEU A 81 1.22 11.45 -13.55
CA LEU A 81 0.73 10.58 -12.47
C LEU A 81 -0.03 9.35 -12.97
N PHE A 82 -0.17 9.20 -14.29
CA PHE A 82 -0.88 8.07 -14.92
C PHE A 82 -2.28 7.87 -14.31
N LEU A 83 -3.09 8.94 -14.29
CA LEU A 83 -4.45 8.90 -13.75
C LEU A 83 -5.32 7.91 -14.54
N GLY A 84 -6.19 7.20 -13.84
CA GLY A 84 -7.03 6.11 -14.35
C GLY A 84 -6.26 4.82 -14.66
N THR A 85 -4.95 4.78 -14.44
CA THR A 85 -4.12 3.62 -14.72
C THR A 85 -3.66 2.95 -13.43
N TYR A 86 -3.75 1.62 -13.41
CA TYR A 86 -3.17 0.79 -12.36
C TYR A 86 -1.63 0.92 -12.35
N ILE A 87 -1.06 1.16 -11.18
CA ILE A 87 0.39 1.21 -10.98
C ILE A 87 0.78 0.10 -10.00
N SER A 88 1.55 -0.85 -10.50
CA SER A 88 1.99 -2.04 -9.77
C SER A 88 2.63 -1.69 -8.40
N PRO A 89 2.27 -2.44 -7.33
CA PRO A 89 2.96 -2.38 -6.05
C PRO A 89 4.46 -2.61 -6.14
N LEU A 90 4.95 -3.36 -7.14
CA LEU A 90 6.39 -3.54 -7.37
C LEU A 90 7.12 -2.21 -7.57
N LEU A 91 6.44 -1.18 -8.10
CA LEU A 91 6.99 0.17 -8.22
C LEU A 91 6.72 1.02 -6.97
N ARG A 92 5.46 1.05 -6.51
CA ARG A 92 5.03 1.98 -5.44
C ARG A 92 5.55 1.59 -4.06
N TRP A 93 5.77 0.30 -3.86
CA TRP A 93 6.22 -0.31 -2.61
C TRP A 93 7.61 -0.96 -2.75
N GLU A 94 8.39 -0.58 -3.78
CA GLU A 94 9.77 -1.04 -3.97
C GLU A 94 10.66 -0.73 -2.75
N SER A 95 10.47 0.46 -2.17
CA SER A 95 11.18 0.89 -0.97
C SER A 95 10.45 0.42 0.29
N PHE A 96 11.22 -0.01 1.28
CA PHE A 96 10.66 -0.46 2.55
C PHE A 96 9.91 0.68 3.26
N PRO A 97 8.62 0.50 3.58
CA PRO A 97 7.85 1.53 4.25
C PRO A 97 8.19 1.52 5.75
N MET A 98 9.07 2.42 6.19
CA MET A 98 9.54 2.51 7.59
C MET A 98 8.41 2.58 8.62
N GLU A 99 7.25 3.14 8.23
CA GLU A 99 6.04 3.15 9.05
C GLU A 99 5.66 1.73 9.51
N PHE A 100 5.97 0.67 8.78
CA PHE A 100 5.66 -0.72 9.12
C PHE A 100 6.85 -1.53 9.68
N GLU A 101 7.95 -0.87 10.09
CA GLU A 101 9.19 -1.54 10.53
C GLU A 101 8.95 -2.69 11.52
N ARG A 102 8.17 -2.43 12.57
CA ARG A 102 7.87 -3.42 13.62
C ARG A 102 7.02 -4.60 13.15
N TRP A 103 6.38 -4.49 11.99
CA TRP A 103 5.49 -5.51 11.45
C TRP A 103 6.20 -6.47 10.49
N VAL A 104 7.39 -6.11 10.01
CA VAL A 104 8.13 -6.88 9.01
C VAL A 104 9.37 -7.47 9.63
N SER A 105 9.47 -8.80 9.62
CA SER A 105 10.65 -9.55 10.07
C SER A 105 11.24 -10.43 8.97
N TRP A 106 10.91 -10.12 7.70
CA TRP A 106 11.33 -10.84 6.50
C TRP A 106 11.95 -9.86 5.51
N ASN A 107 12.56 -10.38 4.43
CA ASN A 107 13.05 -9.52 3.35
C ASN A 107 11.87 -8.90 2.60
N TRP A 108 11.73 -7.58 2.71
CA TRP A 108 10.64 -6.83 2.09
C TRP A 108 10.61 -6.98 0.57
N GLN A 109 11.77 -6.89 -0.09
CA GLN A 109 11.83 -6.92 -1.55
C GLN A 109 11.44 -8.29 -2.10
N ASP A 110 11.97 -9.36 -1.50
CA ASP A 110 11.61 -10.73 -1.89
C ASP A 110 10.10 -10.97 -1.72
N TRP A 111 9.52 -10.48 -0.61
CA TRP A 111 8.09 -10.65 -0.35
C TRP A 111 7.20 -9.84 -1.30
N VAL A 112 7.58 -8.60 -1.63
CA VAL A 112 6.85 -7.78 -2.63
C VAL A 112 6.91 -8.44 -4.01
N GLU A 113 8.08 -8.96 -4.40
CA GLU A 113 8.30 -9.66 -5.66
C GLU A 113 7.48 -10.97 -5.72
N GLU A 114 7.45 -11.75 -4.64
CA GLU A 114 6.65 -12.97 -4.54
C GLU A 114 5.14 -12.67 -4.58
N THR A 115 4.70 -11.60 -3.90
CA THR A 115 3.28 -11.27 -3.74
C THR A 115 2.67 -10.62 -4.98
N TYR A 116 3.44 -9.78 -5.68
CA TYR A 116 2.94 -8.96 -6.80
C TYR A 116 3.72 -9.17 -8.10
N GLY A 117 4.55 -10.21 -8.17
CA GLY A 117 5.40 -10.47 -9.32
C GLY A 117 4.63 -10.74 -10.61
N ASP A 118 3.39 -11.19 -10.51
CA ASP A 118 2.43 -11.33 -11.60
C ASP A 118 2.07 -9.99 -12.27
N THR A 119 2.16 -8.88 -11.52
CA THR A 119 1.83 -7.54 -12.05
C THR A 119 2.97 -6.89 -12.87
N ARG A 120 4.13 -7.54 -13.01
CA ARG A 120 5.32 -6.95 -13.64
C ARG A 120 5.11 -6.56 -15.10
N GLU A 121 4.29 -7.31 -15.83
CA GLU A 121 3.99 -7.01 -17.23
C GLU A 121 3.17 -5.72 -17.42
N SER A 122 2.48 -5.25 -16.36
CA SER A 122 1.76 -3.96 -16.38
C SER A 122 2.69 -2.75 -16.32
N ILE A 123 3.96 -2.93 -15.97
CA ILE A 123 4.92 -1.85 -15.77
C ILE A 123 5.50 -1.40 -17.11
N THR A 124 5.18 -0.18 -17.55
CA THR A 124 5.81 0.43 -18.72
C THR A 124 7.16 1.07 -18.36
N PRO A 125 8.05 1.29 -19.34
CA PRO A 125 9.30 2.04 -19.12
C PRO A 125 9.06 3.46 -18.57
N GLU A 126 8.01 4.14 -19.00
CA GLU A 126 7.64 5.48 -18.54
C GLU A 126 7.20 5.45 -17.06
N MET A 127 6.38 4.47 -16.68
CA MET A 127 6.02 4.26 -15.27
C MET A 127 7.26 4.00 -14.44
N ARG A 128 8.15 3.12 -14.91
CA ARG A 128 9.42 2.86 -14.22
C ARG A 128 10.20 4.15 -14.05
N ASN A 129 10.37 4.98 -15.08
CA ASN A 129 11.11 6.24 -14.97
C ASN A 129 10.50 7.22 -13.94
N VAL A 130 9.17 7.26 -13.81
CA VAL A 130 8.50 8.15 -12.83
C VAL A 130 8.61 7.61 -11.40
N PHE A 131 8.50 6.30 -11.21
CA PHE A 131 8.44 5.68 -9.88
C PHE A 131 9.78 5.11 -9.39
N SER A 132 10.73 4.79 -10.27
CA SER A 132 12.08 4.35 -9.91
C SER A 132 12.86 5.57 -9.44
N LYS A 133 12.90 5.76 -8.12
CA LYS A 133 13.72 6.75 -7.39
C LYS A 133 14.06 8.02 -8.17
N SER A 134 13.10 8.95 -8.17
CA SER A 134 13.44 10.33 -7.84
C SER A 134 13.97 10.34 -6.40
N LEU A 135 15.29 10.17 -6.24
CA LEU A 135 16.03 10.68 -5.08
C LEU A 135 16.82 11.90 -5.54
#